data_AF-A0A1J6W1P9-F1
#
_entry.id   AF-A0A1J6W1P9-F1
#
_cell.length_a   1.000
_cell.length_b   1.000
_cell.length_c   1.000
_cell.angle_alpha   90.00
_cell.angle_beta   90.00
_cell.angle_gamma   90.00
#
_symmetry.space_group_name_H-M   'P 1'
#
loop_
_entity.id
_entity.type
_entity.pdbx_description
1 polymer ?
#
loop_
_entity_poly.entity_id
_entity_poly.type
_entity_poly.pdbx_seq_one_letter_code
_entity_poly.pdbx_strand_id
1 'polypeptide(L)'
;MNYIVILCLGLPILTMAYGINQNFHVFLTGGPATFTNFIVTIVYFVIWIMCLGIAFKAKNKLLMRIYTMAWVLTLVIALLTAYINFSDTQLYFGLAIPLAALFLTPWVGLNYLADSFSFTSTVVAIISLIMIASIFKKANW
;
A
#
# COMPACT_ATOMS: atom_id res chain seq x y z
N MET A 1 16.33 -7.00 -20.69
CA MET A 1 15.29 -6.31 -19.91
C MET A 1 15.79 -4.91 -19.59
N ASN A 2 15.04 -3.86 -19.90
CA ASN A 2 15.51 -2.48 -19.71
C ASN A 2 15.73 -2.21 -18.20
N TYR A 3 16.89 -1.67 -17.80
CA TYR A 3 17.26 -1.43 -16.40
C TYR A 3 16.21 -0.61 -15.65
N ILE A 4 15.51 0.28 -16.36
CA ILE A 4 14.40 1.07 -15.84
C ILE A 4 13.25 0.18 -15.36
N VAL A 5 12.93 -0.90 -16.08
CA VAL A 5 11.87 -1.85 -15.71
C VAL A 5 12.26 -2.63 -14.46
N ILE A 6 13.52 -3.07 -14.37
CA ILE A 6 14.05 -3.75 -13.19
C ILE A 6 13.96 -2.83 -11.97
N LEU A 7 14.40 -1.59 -12.12
CA LEU A 7 14.37 -0.59 -11.05
C LEU A 7 12.93 -0.26 -10.60
N CYS A 8 12.00 -0.14 -11.56
CA CYS A 8 10.58 0.08 -11.30
C CYS A 8 9.91 -1.09 -10.58
N LEU A 9 10.37 -2.33 -10.77
CA LEU A 9 9.91 -3.48 -9.99
C LEU A 9 10.59 -3.58 -8.63
N GLY A 10 11.90 -3.34 -8.58
CA GLY A 10 12.71 -3.51 -7.38
C GLY A 10 12.47 -2.45 -6.32
N LEU A 11 12.36 -1.17 -6.69
CA LEU A 11 12.21 -0.09 -5.72
C LEU A 11 10.94 -0.21 -4.87
N PRO A 12 9.74 -0.45 -5.43
CA PRO A 12 8.54 -0.66 -4.63
C PRO A 12 8.63 -1.86 -3.68
N ILE A 13 9.28 -2.94 -4.10
CA ILE A 13 9.47 -4.13 -3.25
C ILE A 13 10.42 -3.82 -2.10
N LEU A 14 11.53 -3.12 -2.37
CA LEU A 14 12.50 -2.73 -1.35
C LEU A 14 11.88 -1.76 -0.34
N THR A 15 11.09 -0.79 -0.81
CA THR A 15 10.42 0.16 0.10
C THR A 15 9.31 -0.50 0.89
N MET A 16 8.62 -1.48 0.31
CA MET A 16 7.67 -2.31 1.03
C MET A 16 8.35 -3.11 2.14
N ALA A 17 9.46 -3.79 1.86
CA ALA A 17 10.23 -4.54 2.85
C ALA A 17 10.78 -3.63 3.96
N TYR A 18 11.33 -2.47 3.60
CA TYR A 18 11.80 -1.47 4.55
C TYR A 18 10.66 -0.92 5.41
N GLY A 19 9.53 -0.58 4.78
CA GLY A 19 8.33 -0.10 5.45
C GLY A 19 7.76 -1.12 6.42
N ILE A 20 7.74 -2.40 6.03
CA ILE A 20 7.40 -3.50 6.94
C ILE A 20 8.36 -3.48 8.12
N ASN A 21 9.67 -3.56 7.90
CA ASN A 21 10.65 -3.62 8.99
C ASN A 21 10.51 -2.45 10.00
N GLN A 22 10.29 -1.23 9.53
CA GLN A 22 10.16 -0.05 10.39
C GLN A 22 8.81 0.04 11.12
N ASN A 23 7.73 -0.42 10.48
CA ASN A 23 6.38 -0.24 11.01
C ASN A 23 5.80 -1.52 11.65
N PHE A 24 6.46 -2.68 11.53
CA PHE A 24 5.89 -3.97 11.94
C PHE A 24 5.54 -4.03 13.42
N HIS A 25 6.38 -3.48 14.28
CA HIS A 25 6.11 -3.48 15.72
C HIS A 25 4.87 -2.66 16.07
N VAL A 26 4.72 -1.47 15.46
CA VAL A 26 3.56 -0.59 15.65
C VAL A 26 2.29 -1.23 15.08
N PHE A 27 2.42 -1.90 13.92
CA PHE A 27 1.32 -2.64 13.30
C PHE A 27 0.78 -3.75 14.23
N LEU A 28 1.66 -4.53 14.85
CA LEU A 28 1.26 -5.65 15.70
C LEU A 28 0.73 -5.24 17.07
N THR A 29 1.34 -4.22 17.68
CA THR A 29 0.97 -3.76 19.02
C THR A 29 -0.20 -2.79 19.02
N GLY A 30 -0.53 -2.22 17.85
CA GLY A 30 -1.49 -1.13 17.73
C GLY A 30 -1.04 0.15 18.44
N GLY A 31 0.26 0.28 18.72
CA GLY A 31 0.83 1.45 19.39
C GLY A 31 0.72 2.73 18.56
N PRO A 32 1.01 3.90 19.18
CA PRO A 32 0.99 5.17 18.48
C PRO A 32 2.09 5.20 17.40
N ALA A 33 1.75 5.68 16.21
CA ALA A 33 2.74 5.88 15.16
C ALA A 33 3.61 7.11 15.48
N THR A 34 4.89 7.03 15.16
CA THR A 34 5.83 8.15 15.33
C THR A 34 5.97 8.95 14.04
N PHE A 35 6.59 10.13 14.13
CA PHE A 35 6.96 10.93 12.97
C PHE A 35 7.86 10.15 11.98
N THR A 36 8.73 9.26 12.48
CA THR A 36 9.55 8.38 11.64
C THR A 36 8.68 7.43 10.83
N ASN A 37 7.67 6.80 11.44
CA ASN A 37 6.74 5.91 10.73
C ASN A 37 6.00 6.68 9.62
N PHE A 38 5.58 7.92 9.91
CA PHE A 38 4.95 8.79 8.92
C PHE A 38 5.87 9.07 7.72
N ILE A 39 7.13 9.45 7.96
CA ILE A 39 8.12 9.66 6.88
C ILE A 39 8.28 8.40 6.02
N VAL A 40 8.40 7.23 6.66
CA VAL A 40 8.53 5.94 5.94
C VAL A 40 7.35 5.70 5.02
N THR A 41 6.12 5.95 5.48
CA THR A 41 4.91 5.84 4.66
C THR A 41 4.90 6.83 3.49
N ILE A 42 5.34 8.08 3.70
CA ILE A 42 5.43 9.08 2.62
C ILE A 42 6.46 8.65 1.57
N VAL A 43 7.66 8.20 1.98
CA VAL A 43 8.70 7.72 1.06
C VAL A 43 8.21 6.51 0.26
N TYR A 44 7.57 5.56 0.93
CA TYR A 44 6.95 4.41 0.29
C TYR A 44 5.96 4.84 -0.80
N PHE A 45 5.05 5.77 -0.48
CA PHE A 45 4.03 6.24 -1.42
C PHE A 45 4.63 7.02 -2.60
N VAL A 46 5.60 7.90 -2.35
CA VAL A 46 6.29 8.67 -3.40
C VAL A 46 6.97 7.74 -4.40
N ILE A 47 7.62 6.69 -3.92
CA ILE A 47 8.32 5.73 -4.80
C ILE A 47 7.34 5.00 -5.72
N TRP A 48 6.17 4.62 -5.21
CA TRP A 48 5.10 4.06 -6.04
C TRP A 48 4.62 5.03 -7.13
N ILE A 49 4.39 6.30 -6.78
CA ILE A 49 3.98 7.32 -7.75
C ILE A 49 5.05 7.52 -8.82
N MET A 50 6.32 7.62 -8.42
CA MET A 50 7.45 7.78 -9.35
C MET A 50 7.55 6.60 -10.32
N CYS A 51 7.52 5.38 -9.79
CA CYS A 51 7.60 4.15 -10.60
C CYS A 51 6.40 4.02 -11.55
N LEU A 52 5.21 4.42 -11.11
CA LEU A 52 4.02 4.47 -11.95
C LEU A 52 4.15 5.52 -13.07
N GLY A 53 4.64 6.71 -12.76
CA GLY A 53 4.91 7.77 -13.74
C GLY A 53 5.90 7.33 -14.82
N ILE A 54 6.94 6.61 -14.44
CA ILE A 54 7.92 6.02 -15.36
C ILE A 54 7.24 4.94 -16.24
N ALA A 55 6.45 4.04 -15.65
CA ALA A 55 5.73 3.01 -16.40
C ALA A 55 4.80 3.62 -17.46
N PHE A 56 4.11 4.72 -17.12
CA PHE A 56 3.30 5.48 -18.06
C PHE A 56 4.12 6.12 -19.18
N LYS A 57 5.23 6.77 -18.86
CA LYS A 57 6.10 7.40 -19.86
C LYS A 57 6.70 6.37 -20.82
N ALA A 58 7.05 5.19 -20.29
CA ALA A 58 7.55 4.06 -21.07
C ALA A 58 6.45 3.28 -21.83
N LYS A 59 5.16 3.62 -21.62
CA LYS A 59 4.00 2.87 -22.14
C LYS A 59 4.08 1.35 -21.89
N ASN A 60 4.68 0.96 -20.77
CA ASN A 60 4.93 -0.45 -20.48
C ASN A 60 3.68 -1.12 -19.89
N LYS A 61 2.93 -1.84 -20.73
CA LYS A 61 1.68 -2.52 -20.34
C LYS A 61 1.88 -3.58 -19.27
N LEU A 62 3.02 -4.26 -19.24
CA LEU A 62 3.31 -5.29 -18.24
C LEU A 62 3.45 -4.66 -16.84
N LEU A 63 4.24 -3.60 -16.71
CA LEU A 63 4.37 -2.87 -15.43
C LEU A 63 3.03 -2.31 -14.96
N MET A 64 2.25 -1.74 -15.86
CA MET A 64 0.92 -1.24 -15.52
C MET A 64 0.00 -2.35 -14.98
N ARG A 65 -0.01 -3.55 -15.59
CA ARG A 65 -0.77 -4.70 -15.06
C ARG A 65 -0.31 -5.14 -13.67
N ILE A 66 1.01 -5.27 -13.48
CA ILE A 66 1.58 -5.67 -12.19
C ILE A 66 1.19 -4.67 -11.10
N TYR A 67 1.29 -3.37 -11.39
CA TYR A 67 0.89 -2.34 -10.43
C TYR A 67 -0.61 -2.36 -10.17
N THR A 68 -1.45 -2.52 -11.20
CA THR A 68 -2.90 -2.69 -10.99
C THR A 68 -3.17 -3.87 -10.06
N MET A 69 -2.54 -5.02 -10.26
CA MET A 69 -2.71 -6.18 -9.38
C MET A 69 -2.30 -5.86 -7.94
N ALA A 70 -1.15 -5.22 -7.73
CA ALA A 70 -0.69 -4.82 -6.39
C ALA A 70 -1.69 -3.86 -5.71
N TRP A 71 -2.20 -2.86 -6.43
CA TRP A 71 -3.16 -1.89 -5.89
C TRP A 71 -4.54 -2.49 -5.67
N VAL A 72 -4.99 -3.45 -6.49
CA VAL A 72 -6.24 -4.19 -6.28
C VAL A 72 -6.14 -5.05 -5.03
N LEU A 73 -5.03 -5.76 -4.83
CA LEU A 73 -4.81 -6.55 -3.61
C LEU A 73 -4.78 -5.63 -2.37
N THR A 74 -4.07 -4.51 -2.45
CA THR A 74 -4.02 -3.51 -1.37
C THR A 74 -5.43 -2.97 -1.06
N LEU A 75 -6.23 -2.67 -2.08
CA LEU A 75 -7.61 -2.22 -1.92
C LEU A 75 -8.48 -3.26 -1.20
N VAL A 76 -8.42 -4.53 -1.64
CA VAL A 76 -9.21 -5.61 -1.03
C VAL A 76 -8.86 -5.78 0.44
N ILE A 77 -7.57 -5.79 0.76
CA ILE A 77 -7.09 -5.94 2.15
C ILE A 77 -7.45 -4.71 2.99
N ALA A 78 -7.37 -3.50 2.43
CA ALA A 78 -7.77 -2.28 3.11
C ALA A 78 -9.27 -2.25 3.42
N LEU A 79 -10.13 -2.62 2.46
CA LEU A 79 -11.58 -2.71 2.65
C LEU A 79 -11.96 -3.80 3.66
N LEU A 80 -11.32 -4.97 3.60
CA LEU A 80 -11.52 -6.04 4.56
C LEU A 80 -11.14 -5.58 5.98
N THR A 81 -10.02 -4.88 6.12
CA THR A 81 -9.55 -4.35 7.41
C THR A 81 -10.50 -3.27 7.93
N ALA A 82 -10.95 -2.36 7.07
CA ALA A 82 -11.95 -1.35 7.44
C ALA A 82 -13.25 -2.03 7.92
N TYR A 83 -13.76 -3.00 7.15
CA TYR A 83 -14.95 -3.76 7.50
C TYR A 83 -14.84 -4.40 8.89
N ILE A 84 -13.76 -5.17 9.14
CA ILE A 84 -13.54 -5.84 10.43
C ILE A 84 -13.57 -4.85 11.61
N ASN A 85 -12.95 -3.67 11.44
CA ASN A 85 -12.93 -2.64 12.49
C ASN A 85 -14.28 -1.92 12.66
N PHE A 86 -15.15 -1.91 11.65
CA PHE A 86 -16.48 -1.29 11.74
C PHE A 86 -17.56 -2.25 12.22
N SER A 87 -17.45 -3.55 11.93
CA SER A 87 -18.51 -4.52 12.21
C SER A 87 -18.45 -5.13 13.61
N ASP A 88 -17.45 -4.78 14.44
CA ASP A 88 -17.17 -5.40 15.77
C ASP A 88 -17.20 -6.95 15.74
N THR A 89 -17.02 -7.53 14.55
CA THR A 89 -17.13 -8.96 14.34
C THR A 89 -15.87 -9.64 14.86
N GLN A 90 -16.01 -10.53 15.83
CA GLN A 90 -14.95 -11.46 16.28
C GLN A 90 -14.63 -12.56 15.25
N LEU A 91 -14.84 -12.28 13.96
CA LEU A 91 -14.48 -13.21 12.90
C LEU A 91 -12.95 -13.27 12.82
N TYR A 92 -12.39 -14.40 13.26
CA TYR A 92 -10.97 -14.69 13.17
C TYR A 92 -10.55 -14.88 11.71
N PHE A 93 -10.22 -13.78 11.03
CA PHE A 93 -9.60 -13.81 9.71
C PHE A 93 -8.09 -14.06 9.83
N GLY A 94 -7.70 -15.18 10.45
CA GLY A 94 -6.29 -15.52 10.66
C GLY A 94 -5.46 -15.55 9.36
N LEU A 95 -6.08 -15.91 8.24
CA LEU A 95 -5.46 -15.88 6.91
C LEU A 95 -5.27 -14.47 6.34
N ALA A 96 -6.03 -13.48 6.82
CA ALA A 96 -5.88 -12.09 6.39
C ALA A 96 -4.71 -11.38 7.10
N ILE A 97 -4.26 -11.88 8.26
CA ILE A 97 -3.19 -11.24 9.05
C ILE A 97 -1.87 -11.14 8.26
N PRO A 98 -1.35 -12.21 7.61
CA PRO A 98 -0.12 -12.09 6.83
C PRO A 98 -0.26 -11.14 5.64
N LEU A 99 -1.43 -11.11 5.01
CA LEU A 99 -1.70 -10.21 3.88
C LEU A 99 -1.83 -8.75 4.34
N ALA A 100 -2.48 -8.51 5.47
CA ALA A 100 -2.55 -7.19 6.09
C ALA A 100 -1.16 -6.72 6.52
N ALA A 101 -0.33 -7.59 7.10
CA ALA A 101 1.06 -7.27 7.43
C ALA A 101 1.87 -6.91 6.18
N LEU A 102 1.67 -7.65 5.08
CA LEU A 102 2.36 -7.38 3.83
C LEU A 102 1.92 -6.03 3.22
N PHE A 103 0.61 -5.82 3.03
CA PHE A 103 0.10 -4.71 2.25
C PHE A 103 -0.24 -3.44 3.05
N LEU A 104 -0.50 -3.54 4.37
CA LEU A 104 -0.92 -2.41 5.21
C LEU A 104 0.17 -1.90 6.16
N THR A 105 1.12 -2.74 6.59
CA THR A 105 2.19 -2.28 7.50
C THR A 105 2.99 -1.08 6.97
N PRO A 106 3.35 -0.97 5.67
CA PRO A 106 3.99 0.24 5.13
C PRO A 106 3.18 1.53 5.31
N TRP A 107 1.87 1.44 5.55
CA TRP A 107 0.95 2.57 5.69
C TRP A 107 0.68 3.02 7.13
N VAL A 108 1.20 2.29 8.12
CA VAL A 108 0.96 2.56 9.56
C VAL A 108 1.34 3.97 9.98
N GLY A 109 2.26 4.62 9.28
CA GLY A 109 2.61 6.02 9.51
C GLY A 109 1.41 6.97 9.43
N LEU A 110 0.35 6.63 8.70
CA LEU A 110 -0.88 7.43 8.65
C LEU A 110 -1.62 7.49 9.99
N ASN A 111 -1.40 6.51 10.89
CA ASN A 111 -1.95 6.57 12.25
C ASN A 111 -1.41 7.79 13.02
N TYR A 112 -0.25 8.36 12.65
CA TYR A 112 0.27 9.58 13.27
C TYR A 112 -0.70 10.77 13.18
N LEU A 113 -1.62 10.75 12.21
CA LEU A 113 -2.57 11.83 11.96
C LEU A 113 -3.88 11.69 12.73
N ALA A 114 -4.28 10.47 13.09
CA ALA A 114 -5.64 10.20 13.56
C ALA A 114 -5.77 9.05 14.57
N ASP A 115 -4.65 8.42 14.98
CA ASP A 115 -4.56 7.30 15.93
C ASP A 115 -5.60 6.19 15.70
N SER A 116 -5.96 5.92 14.45
CA SER A 116 -7.03 4.99 14.09
C SER A 116 -6.69 4.14 12.88
N PHE A 117 -6.69 2.82 13.07
CA PHE A 117 -6.54 1.85 11.97
C PHE A 117 -7.72 1.90 10.98
N SER A 118 -8.93 2.23 11.44
CA SER A 118 -10.09 2.44 10.57
C SER A 118 -9.88 3.65 9.66
N PHE A 119 -9.32 4.74 10.18
CA PHE A 119 -8.93 5.90 9.37
C PHE A 119 -7.88 5.52 8.34
N THR A 120 -6.78 4.90 8.77
CA THR A 120 -5.68 4.50 7.88
C THR A 120 -6.13 3.56 6.77
N SER A 121 -6.88 2.51 7.12
CA SER A 121 -7.40 1.55 6.13
C SER A 121 -8.33 2.21 5.11
N THR A 122 -9.18 3.15 5.54
CA THR A 122 -10.05 3.93 4.64
C THR A 122 -9.24 4.81 3.68
N VAL A 123 -8.22 5.53 4.19
CA VAL A 123 -7.33 6.36 3.35
C VAL A 123 -6.59 5.49 2.34
N VAL A 124 -6.06 4.34 2.75
CA VAL A 124 -5.36 3.39 1.87
C VAL A 124 -6.31 2.84 0.79
N ALA A 125 -7.57 2.57 1.12
CA ALA A 125 -8.57 2.16 0.14
C ALA A 125 -8.82 3.26 -0.92
N ILE A 126 -8.97 4.51 -0.49
CA ILE A 126 -9.13 5.66 -1.39
C ILE A 126 -7.91 5.83 -2.30
N ILE A 127 -6.70 5.79 -1.74
CA ILE A 127 -5.46 5.89 -2.52
C ILE A 127 -5.36 4.75 -3.54
N SER A 128 -5.68 3.52 -3.12
CA SER A 128 -5.64 2.35 -4.01
C SER A 128 -6.63 2.50 -5.18
N LEU A 129 -7.85 2.99 -4.92
CA LEU A 129 -8.82 3.32 -5.96
C LEU A 129 -8.29 4.38 -6.93
N ILE A 130 -7.67 5.46 -6.42
CA ILE A 130 -7.08 6.52 -7.26
C ILE A 130 -5.96 5.97 -8.15
N MET A 131 -5.09 5.12 -7.60
CA MET A 131 -4.00 4.50 -8.34
C MET A 131 -4.53 3.59 -9.45
N ILE A 132 -5.51 2.74 -9.12
CA ILE A 132 -6.18 1.86 -10.09
C ILE A 132 -6.82 2.70 -11.21
N ALA A 133 -7.64 3.69 -10.87
CA ALA A 133 -8.33 4.55 -11.83
C ALA A 133 -7.34 5.31 -12.74
N SER A 134 -6.23 5.79 -12.16
CA SER A 134 -5.17 6.47 -12.91
C SER A 134 -4.50 5.53 -13.93
N ILE A 135 -4.28 4.26 -13.56
CA ILE A 135 -3.76 3.26 -14.47
C ILE A 135 -4.75 2.97 -15.59
N PHE A 136 -6.02 2.72 -15.26
CA PHE A 136 -7.05 2.45 -16.28
C PHE A 136 -7.21 3.60 -17.28
N LYS A 137 -7.22 4.85 -16.81
CA LYS A 137 -7.32 6.04 -17.67
C LYS A 137 -6.15 6.15 -18.67
N LYS A 138 -4.94 5.74 -18.28
CA LYS A 138 -3.75 5.86 -19.13
C LYS A 138 -3.41 4.60 -19.92
N ALA A 139 -3.90 3.44 -19.49
CA ALA A 139 -3.52 2.17 -20.09
C ALA A 139 -4.14 1.95 -21.47
N ASN A 140 -5.19 2.70 -21.86
CA ASN A 140 -5.96 2.52 -23.11
C ASN A 140 -6.03 1.03 -23.49
N TRP A 141 -6.65 0.24 -22.61
CA TRP A 141 -6.89 -1.18 -22.85
C TRP A 141 -7.68 -1.38 -24.14
#